data_AF-A0A841HFY5-F1
#
_entry.id   AF-A0A841HFY5-F1
#
_cell.length_a   1.000
_cell.length_b   1.000
_cell.length_c   1.000
_cell.angle_alpha   90.00
_cell.angle_beta   90.00
_cell.angle_gamma   90.00
#
_symmetry.space_group_name_H-M   'P 1'
#
loop_
_entity.id
_entity.type
_entity.pdbx_description
1 polymer ?
#
loop_
_entity_poly.entity_id
_entity_poly.type
_entity_poly.pdbx_seq_one_letter_code
_entity_poly.pdbx_strand_id
1 'polypeptide(L)'
;MTTPASASDRIVVLGKIAGTFGVKGWIKIKSYTDPVENILGYGIWQMGRPGHWAPVKIEEGRVTDKGVLAKLEGLESPEEARLKVGLELGVWRSELPPLAPGEYYLSDLEGIEAMSFSGERLGLVDNFQSTPGGTVMVIRGEQEHWVPFVKERILKVDLDARSIVIDWAADW
;
A
#
# COMPACT_ATOMS: atom_id res chain seq x y z
N MET A 1 -15.18 -25.53 -17.53
CA MET A 1 -14.30 -25.79 -16.38
C MET A 1 -14.18 -24.47 -15.64
N THR A 2 -14.71 -24.40 -14.42
CA THR A 2 -14.78 -23.18 -13.62
C THR A 2 -13.43 -22.92 -12.99
N THR A 3 -12.73 -21.88 -13.45
CA THR A 3 -11.50 -21.39 -12.82
C THR A 3 -11.85 -20.85 -11.43
N PRO A 4 -11.17 -21.27 -10.36
CA PRO A 4 -11.46 -20.76 -9.02
C PRO A 4 -11.11 -19.28 -8.95
N ALA A 5 -12.02 -18.49 -8.36
CA ALA A 5 -11.78 -17.10 -8.01
C ALA A 5 -10.61 -17.03 -7.00
N SER A 6 -9.41 -16.74 -7.51
CA SER A 6 -8.26 -16.36 -6.69
C SER A 6 -8.52 -14.98 -6.06
N ALA A 7 -7.81 -14.63 -4.99
CA ALA A 7 -7.97 -13.43 -4.13
C ALA A 7 -7.78 -12.05 -4.82
N SER A 8 -8.02 -11.97 -6.13
CA SER A 8 -7.60 -10.91 -7.04
C SER A 8 -8.65 -9.85 -7.37
N ASP A 9 -9.87 -9.94 -6.86
CA ASP A 9 -11.00 -9.07 -7.27
C ASP A 9 -11.37 -8.00 -6.23
N ARG A 10 -10.35 -7.41 -5.58
CA ARG A 10 -10.56 -6.30 -4.63
C ARG A 10 -9.85 -5.02 -5.06
N ILE A 11 -10.48 -3.89 -4.77
CA ILE A 11 -9.90 -2.57 -4.97
C ILE A 11 -8.98 -2.23 -3.79
N VAL A 12 -7.78 -1.78 -4.12
CA VAL A 12 -6.85 -1.17 -3.17
C VAL A 12 -6.98 0.34 -3.30
N VAL A 13 -7.43 1.00 -2.23
CA VAL A 13 -7.58 2.46 -2.21
C VAL A 13 -6.20 3.11 -2.11
N LEU A 14 -5.88 3.96 -3.08
CA LEU A 14 -4.61 4.68 -3.17
C LEU A 14 -4.73 6.15 -2.77
N GLY A 15 -5.96 6.69 -2.70
CA GLY A 15 -6.17 8.08 -2.30
C GLY A 15 -7.64 8.48 -2.34
N LYS A 16 -7.87 9.79 -2.20
CA LYS A 16 -9.21 10.39 -2.32
C LYS A 16 -9.18 11.77 -2.97
N ILE A 17 -10.29 12.15 -3.58
CA ILE A 17 -10.48 13.48 -4.14
C ILE A 17 -10.74 14.47 -3.00
N ALA A 18 -9.78 15.33 -2.73
CA ALA A 18 -9.81 16.32 -1.65
C ALA A 18 -10.43 17.66 -2.08
N GLY A 19 -10.50 17.95 -3.37
CA GLY A 19 -11.05 19.20 -3.88
C GLY A 19 -10.86 19.35 -5.37
N THR A 20 -11.13 20.55 -5.88
CA THR A 20 -10.93 20.92 -7.28
C THR A 20 -9.79 21.92 -7.43
N PHE A 21 -9.32 22.09 -8.65
CA PHE A 21 -8.30 23.06 -9.02
C PHE A 21 -8.61 23.69 -10.38
N GLY A 22 -8.44 25.01 -10.48
CA GLY A 22 -8.64 25.75 -11.73
C GLY A 22 -10.07 25.62 -12.30
N VAL A 23 -10.18 25.84 -13.62
CA VAL A 23 -11.46 25.90 -14.35
C VAL A 23 -11.63 24.80 -15.39
N LYS A 24 -10.66 23.88 -15.50
CA LYS A 24 -10.63 22.80 -16.52
C LYS A 24 -10.89 21.41 -15.91
N GLY A 25 -11.72 21.35 -14.87
CA GLY A 25 -12.08 20.08 -14.22
C GLY A 25 -10.96 19.35 -13.46
N TRP A 26 -9.85 20.02 -13.13
CA TRP A 26 -8.77 19.38 -12.37
C TRP A 26 -9.20 19.06 -10.94
N ILE A 27 -8.72 17.93 -10.44
CA ILE A 27 -8.96 17.46 -9.08
C ILE A 27 -7.68 17.49 -8.25
N LYS A 28 -7.83 17.84 -6.96
CA LYS A 28 -6.81 17.69 -5.94
C LYS A 28 -6.95 16.34 -5.27
N ILE A 29 -5.86 15.62 -5.14
CA ILE A 29 -5.83 14.27 -4.60
C ILE A 29 -5.03 14.26 -3.30
N LYS A 30 -5.64 13.71 -2.26
CA LYS A 30 -4.89 13.25 -1.09
C LYS A 30 -4.45 11.81 -1.37
N SER A 31 -3.20 11.65 -1.79
CA SER A 31 -2.61 10.34 -2.04
C SER A 31 -2.22 9.66 -0.72
N TYR A 32 -2.36 8.34 -0.68
CA TYR A 32 -1.91 7.45 0.38
C TYR A 32 -0.72 6.61 -0.06
N THR A 33 -0.24 6.79 -1.30
CA THR A 33 0.98 6.13 -1.78
C THR A 33 2.22 6.78 -1.19
N ASP A 34 3.32 6.04 -1.15
CA ASP A 34 4.64 6.54 -0.78
C ASP A 34 5.66 6.22 -1.88
N PRO A 35 6.29 7.22 -2.52
CA PRO A 35 5.95 8.64 -2.47
C PRO A 35 4.54 8.96 -2.99
N VAL A 36 3.99 10.13 -2.60
CA VAL A 36 2.60 10.53 -2.91
C VAL A 36 2.29 10.60 -4.40
N GLU A 37 3.30 10.86 -5.24
CA GLU A 37 3.19 10.93 -6.69
C GLU A 37 2.96 9.58 -7.38
N ASN A 38 3.28 8.46 -6.71
CA ASN A 38 3.13 7.12 -7.28
C ASN A 38 1.70 6.81 -7.72
N ILE A 39 0.69 7.45 -7.13
CA ILE A 39 -0.70 7.29 -7.55
C ILE A 39 -0.92 7.64 -9.04
N LEU A 40 -0.14 8.58 -9.59
CA LEU A 40 -0.24 8.99 -11.00
C LEU A 40 0.35 7.97 -11.97
N GLY A 41 1.11 6.98 -11.47
CA GLY A 41 1.72 5.94 -12.30
C GLY A 41 0.73 4.90 -12.83
N TYR A 42 -0.51 4.88 -12.34
CA TYR A 42 -1.54 3.93 -12.74
C TYR A 42 -2.43 4.52 -13.85
N GLY A 43 -2.55 3.83 -14.98
CA GLY A 43 -3.27 4.36 -16.16
C GLY A 43 -4.80 4.36 -16.02
N ILE A 44 -5.36 3.42 -15.26
CA ILE A 44 -6.79 3.32 -14.99
C ILE A 44 -6.99 3.32 -13.48
N TRP A 45 -7.83 4.22 -12.99
CA TRP A 45 -8.28 4.22 -11.61
C TRP A 45 -9.70 3.70 -11.50
N GLN A 46 -10.04 3.21 -10.32
CA GLN A 46 -11.39 2.91 -9.88
C GLN A 46 -11.80 4.04 -8.94
N MET A 47 -12.79 4.82 -9.36
CA MET A 47 -13.30 5.96 -8.61
C MET A 47 -14.67 5.63 -8.04
N GLY A 48 -14.88 5.87 -6.74
CA GLY A 48 -16.16 5.54 -6.14
C GLY A 48 -16.16 5.49 -4.62
N ARG A 49 -17.02 4.62 -4.10
CA ARG A 49 -17.16 4.29 -2.68
C ARG A 49 -17.12 2.77 -2.52
N PRO A 50 -16.87 2.24 -1.31
CA PRO A 50 -16.91 0.80 -1.09
C PRO A 50 -18.19 0.17 -1.63
N GLY A 51 -18.05 -0.84 -2.50
CA GLY A 51 -19.17 -1.53 -3.16
C GLY A 51 -19.72 -0.87 -4.42
N HIS A 52 -19.27 0.33 -4.79
CA HIS A 52 -19.70 1.01 -6.02
C HIS A 52 -18.53 1.78 -6.66
N TRP A 53 -17.84 1.11 -7.57
CA TRP A 53 -16.65 1.59 -8.26
C TRP A 53 -16.92 1.74 -9.76
N ALA A 54 -16.36 2.78 -10.36
CA ALA A 54 -16.38 2.97 -11.80
C ALA A 54 -14.96 3.26 -12.32
N PRO A 55 -14.55 2.65 -13.46
CA PRO A 55 -13.26 2.91 -14.05
C PRO A 55 -13.21 4.35 -14.59
N VAL A 56 -12.09 5.03 -14.35
CA VAL A 56 -11.77 6.34 -14.89
C VAL A 56 -10.34 6.36 -15.39
N LYS A 57 -10.10 7.06 -16.49
CA LYS A 57 -8.76 7.26 -17.06
C LYS A 57 -8.21 8.60 -16.64
N ILE A 58 -6.91 8.62 -16.36
CA ILE A 58 -6.17 9.85 -16.15
C ILE A 58 -5.76 10.39 -17.52
N GLU A 59 -6.10 11.64 -17.80
CA GLU A 59 -5.63 12.36 -19.00
C GLU A 59 -4.28 13.03 -18.73
N GLU A 60 -4.13 13.65 -17.56
CA GLU A 60 -2.91 14.36 -17.17
C GLU A 60 -2.73 14.35 -15.64
N GLY A 61 -1.50 14.25 -15.15
CA GLY A 61 -1.16 14.27 -13.72
C GLY A 61 -0.05 15.27 -13.44
N ARG A 62 -0.12 15.97 -12.30
CA ARG A 62 0.91 16.94 -11.87
C ARG A 62 1.16 16.85 -10.37
N VAL A 63 2.43 16.91 -9.99
CA VAL A 63 2.84 17.03 -8.58
C VAL A 63 3.09 18.51 -8.29
N THR A 64 2.64 18.96 -7.12
CA THR A 64 2.85 20.32 -6.62
C THR A 64 3.34 20.27 -5.18
N ASP A 65 3.90 21.36 -4.66
CA ASP A 65 4.29 21.49 -3.25
C ASP A 65 3.12 21.26 -2.27
N LYS A 66 1.88 21.36 -2.77
CA LYS A 66 0.64 21.21 -1.99
C LYS A 66 -0.04 19.86 -2.21
N GLY A 67 0.59 18.94 -2.93
CA GLY A 67 0.09 17.59 -3.20
C GLY A 67 -0.11 17.29 -4.68
N VAL A 68 -0.93 16.27 -4.96
CA VAL A 68 -1.11 15.71 -6.30
C VAL A 68 -2.36 16.28 -6.98
N LEU A 69 -2.22 16.65 -8.25
CA LEU A 69 -3.30 17.07 -9.13
C LEU A 69 -3.48 16.05 -10.25
N ALA A 70 -4.72 15.81 -10.66
CA ALA A 70 -5.01 15.02 -11.85
C ALA A 70 -6.16 15.63 -12.66
N LYS A 71 -6.14 15.36 -13.96
CA LYS A 71 -7.22 15.59 -14.90
C LYS A 71 -7.72 14.24 -15.36
N LEU A 72 -9.02 14.00 -15.20
CA LEU A 72 -9.67 12.76 -15.60
C LEU A 72 -10.36 12.96 -16.95
N GLU A 73 -10.37 11.92 -17.77
CA GLU A 73 -11.12 11.93 -19.03
C GLU A 73 -12.61 12.16 -18.74
N GLY A 74 -13.21 13.14 -19.43
CA GLY A 74 -14.63 13.49 -19.28
C GLY A 74 -14.97 14.38 -18.06
N LEU A 75 -13.98 14.85 -17.30
CA LEU A 75 -14.16 15.93 -16.32
C LEU A 75 -13.59 17.24 -16.88
N GLU A 76 -14.46 18.11 -17.39
CA GLU A 76 -14.03 19.33 -18.08
C GLU A 76 -14.32 20.61 -17.29
N SER A 77 -15.24 20.56 -16.33
CA SER A 77 -15.65 21.71 -15.52
C SER A 77 -15.36 21.53 -14.02
N PRO A 78 -15.07 22.62 -13.29
CA PRO A 78 -14.90 22.56 -11.83
C PRO A 78 -16.20 22.14 -11.13
N GLU A 79 -17.37 22.41 -11.71
CA GLU A 79 -18.68 21.97 -11.24
C GLU A 79 -18.78 20.43 -11.24
N GLU A 80 -18.43 19.78 -12.35
CA GLU A 80 -18.38 18.31 -12.46
C GLU A 80 -17.38 17.71 -11.47
N ALA A 81 -16.17 18.28 -11.41
CA ALA A 81 -15.13 17.83 -10.51
C ALA A 81 -15.55 17.95 -9.03
N ARG A 82 -16.31 18.99 -8.69
CA ARG A 82 -16.80 19.23 -7.33
C ARG A 82 -17.78 18.15 -6.86
N LEU A 83 -18.56 17.59 -7.78
CA LEU A 83 -19.46 16.45 -7.49
C LEU A 83 -18.70 15.16 -7.16
N LYS A 84 -17.42 15.07 -7.53
CA LYS A 84 -16.57 13.91 -7.24
C LYS A 84 -15.76 14.07 -5.96
N VAL A 85 -15.79 15.24 -5.32
CA VAL A 85 -15.05 15.48 -4.08
C VAL A 85 -15.53 14.53 -2.98
N GLY A 86 -14.58 13.91 -2.29
CA GLY A 86 -14.83 12.90 -1.27
C GLY A 86 -14.93 11.47 -1.79
N LEU A 87 -14.96 11.25 -3.12
CA LEU A 87 -14.82 9.91 -3.68
C LEU A 87 -13.39 9.38 -3.50
N GLU A 88 -13.30 8.07 -3.36
CA GLU A 88 -12.04 7.34 -3.25
C GLU A 88 -11.50 7.01 -4.64
N LEU A 89 -10.18 6.88 -4.71
CA LEU A 89 -9.43 6.47 -5.88
C LEU A 89 -8.64 5.22 -5.53
N GLY A 90 -8.80 4.16 -6.31
CA GLY A 90 -8.07 2.91 -6.14
C GLY A 90 -7.73 2.25 -7.46
N VAL A 91 -7.11 1.08 -7.37
CA VAL A 91 -6.80 0.22 -8.52
C VAL A 91 -7.14 -1.22 -8.17
N TRP A 92 -7.27 -2.08 -9.18
CA TRP A 92 -7.40 -3.50 -8.90
C TRP A 92 -6.11 -4.02 -8.25
N ARG A 93 -6.25 -4.94 -7.29
CA ARG A 93 -5.09 -5.57 -6.65
C ARG A 93 -4.13 -6.20 -7.67
N SER A 94 -4.66 -6.70 -8.79
CA SER A 94 -3.91 -7.30 -9.90
C SER A 94 -3.12 -6.30 -10.74
N GLU A 95 -3.45 -5.00 -10.69
CA GLU A 95 -2.78 -3.93 -11.45
C GLU A 95 -1.64 -3.29 -10.65
N LEU A 96 -1.56 -3.56 -9.34
CA LEU A 96 -0.37 -3.21 -8.58
C LEU A 96 0.80 -4.05 -9.07
N PRO A 97 2.01 -3.46 -9.20
CA PRO A 97 3.19 -4.24 -9.53
C PRO A 97 3.30 -5.43 -8.56
N PRO A 98 3.75 -6.60 -9.03
CA PRO A 98 4.10 -7.67 -8.13
C PRO A 98 5.14 -7.10 -7.14
N LEU A 99 4.92 -7.38 -5.86
CA LEU A 99 5.88 -7.00 -4.81
C LEU A 99 7.27 -7.45 -5.26
N ALA A 100 8.26 -6.57 -5.16
CA ALA A 100 9.63 -6.98 -5.46
C ALA A 100 9.99 -8.16 -4.51
N PRO A 101 10.87 -9.10 -4.91
CA PRO A 101 11.35 -10.12 -3.98
C PRO A 101 11.89 -9.44 -2.70
N GLY A 102 11.22 -9.65 -1.57
CA GLY A 102 11.53 -8.98 -0.31
C GLY A 102 10.54 -7.89 0.14
N GLU A 103 9.55 -7.52 -0.68
CA GLU A 103 8.45 -6.67 -0.26
C GLU A 103 7.25 -7.52 0.16
N TYR A 104 6.71 -7.25 1.34
CA TYR A 104 5.59 -7.98 1.92
C TYR A 104 4.61 -6.99 2.50
N TYR A 105 3.31 -7.29 2.44
CA TYR A 105 2.37 -6.52 3.25
C TYR A 105 2.62 -6.85 4.72
N LEU A 106 2.76 -5.80 5.53
CA LEU A 106 2.96 -5.96 6.98
C LEU A 106 1.85 -6.81 7.61
N SER A 107 0.61 -6.66 7.14
CA SER A 107 -0.54 -7.47 7.56
C SER A 107 -0.38 -8.97 7.31
N ASP A 108 0.37 -9.35 6.27
CA ASP A 108 0.59 -10.77 5.93
C ASP A 108 1.71 -11.37 6.80
N LEU A 109 2.53 -10.53 7.42
CA LEU A 109 3.60 -10.92 8.32
C LEU A 109 3.16 -10.96 9.79
N GLU A 110 2.04 -10.35 10.16
CA GLU A 110 1.52 -10.44 11.52
C GLU A 110 1.14 -11.88 11.88
N GLY A 111 1.62 -12.34 13.04
CA GLY A 111 1.37 -13.68 13.55
C GLY A 111 2.12 -14.80 12.81
N ILE A 112 3.19 -14.48 12.07
CA ILE A 112 4.12 -15.49 11.55
C ILE A 112 5.28 -15.72 12.52
N GLU A 113 5.92 -16.87 12.41
CA GLU A 113 7.05 -17.25 13.26
C GLU A 113 8.34 -16.57 12.81
N ALA A 114 8.99 -15.86 13.72
CA ALA A 114 10.28 -15.21 13.49
C ALA A 114 11.44 -16.06 14.04
N MET A 115 12.44 -16.27 13.21
CA MET A 115 13.66 -17.02 13.52
C MET A 115 14.90 -16.17 13.25
N SER A 116 15.94 -16.34 14.06
CA SER A 116 17.25 -15.77 13.81
C SER A 116 17.97 -16.48 12.65
N PHE A 117 19.04 -15.87 12.16
CA PHE A 117 19.93 -16.48 11.17
C PHE A 117 20.62 -17.76 11.68
N SER A 118 20.75 -17.93 13.01
CA SER A 118 21.26 -19.15 13.68
C SER A 118 20.22 -20.28 13.76
N GLY A 119 18.96 -20.02 13.36
CA GLY A 119 17.85 -20.97 13.45
C GLY A 119 17.17 -21.00 14.82
N GLU A 120 17.46 -20.03 15.68
CA GLU A 120 16.80 -19.89 16.99
C GLU A 120 15.45 -19.20 16.84
N ARG A 121 14.47 -19.66 17.60
CA ARG A 121 13.12 -19.10 17.58
C ARG A 121 13.09 -17.81 18.40
N LEU A 122 12.78 -16.69 17.76
CA LEU A 122 12.63 -15.39 18.42
C LEU A 122 11.20 -15.18 18.94
N GLY A 123 10.21 -15.79 18.28
CA GLY A 123 8.81 -15.72 18.69
C GLY A 123 7.87 -15.51 17.51
N LEU A 124 6.78 -14.79 17.73
CA LEU A 124 5.82 -14.40 16.69
C LEU A 124 5.91 -12.90 16.42
N VAL A 125 5.73 -12.52 15.16
CA VAL A 125 5.56 -11.10 14.80
C VAL A 125 4.24 -10.61 15.37
N ASP A 126 4.29 -9.66 16.31
CA ASP A 126 3.12 -9.11 17.00
C ASP A 126 2.52 -7.94 16.21
N ASN A 127 3.33 -6.93 15.90
CA ASN A 127 2.92 -5.74 15.16
C ASN A 127 4.12 -5.02 14.53
N PHE A 128 3.81 -3.96 13.77
CA PHE A 128 4.79 -3.04 13.22
C PHE A 128 4.57 -1.63 13.75
N GLN A 129 5.64 -0.99 14.21
CA GLN A 129 5.64 0.36 14.76
C GLN A 129 6.33 1.33 13.81
N SER A 130 5.68 2.45 13.48
CA SER A 130 6.31 3.54 12.74
C SER A 130 7.12 4.42 13.68
N THR A 131 8.41 4.55 13.42
CA THR A 131 9.33 5.42 14.17
C THR A 131 9.92 6.49 13.25
N PRO A 132 10.53 7.57 13.79
CA PRO A 132 11.26 8.55 12.97
C PRO A 132 12.40 7.94 12.14
N GLY A 133 12.92 6.77 12.54
CA GLY A 133 13.96 6.03 11.83
C GLY A 133 13.43 4.98 10.84
N GLY A 134 12.11 4.90 10.64
CA GLY A 134 11.45 3.92 9.78
C GLY A 134 10.60 2.91 10.56
N THR A 135 10.21 1.83 9.88
CA THR A 135 9.34 0.80 10.44
C THR A 135 10.13 -0.18 11.31
N VAL A 136 9.62 -0.51 12.48
CA VAL A 136 10.17 -1.50 13.41
C VAL A 136 9.17 -2.64 13.56
N MET A 137 9.63 -3.87 13.39
CA MET A 137 8.89 -5.10 13.62
C MET A 137 9.05 -5.53 15.08
N VAL A 138 7.94 -5.70 15.80
CA VAL A 138 7.94 -6.18 17.18
C VAL A 138 7.68 -7.68 17.18
N ILE A 139 8.61 -8.43 17.78
CA ILE A 139 8.54 -9.89 17.90
C ILE A 139 8.37 -10.24 19.36
N ARG A 140 7.42 -11.13 19.67
CA ARG A 140 7.15 -11.61 21.03
C ARG A 140 7.38 -13.11 21.14
N GLY A 141 8.36 -13.47 21.96
CA GLY A 141 8.65 -14.85 22.35
C GLY A 141 8.92 -14.94 23.85
N GLU A 142 10.01 -15.60 24.24
CA GLU A 142 10.49 -15.57 25.64
C GLU A 142 10.90 -14.17 26.06
N GLN A 143 11.40 -13.38 25.11
CA GLN A 143 11.67 -11.95 25.25
C GLN A 143 11.06 -11.17 24.08
N GLU A 144 10.93 -9.86 24.26
CA GLU A 144 10.42 -8.96 23.23
C GLU A 144 11.59 -8.35 22.44
N HIS A 145 11.56 -8.45 21.12
CA HIS A 145 12.57 -7.88 20.24
C HIS A 145 11.97 -6.80 19.34
N TRP A 146 12.72 -5.72 19.15
CA TRP A 146 12.36 -4.59 18.31
C TRP A 146 13.32 -4.51 17.14
N VAL A 147 12.93 -5.11 16.01
CA VAL A 147 13.82 -5.30 14.86
C VAL A 147 13.48 -4.29 13.77
N PRO A 148 14.43 -3.47 13.29
CA PRO A 148 14.20 -2.61 12.15
C PRO A 148 13.75 -3.42 10.93
N PHE A 149 12.59 -3.09 10.37
CA PHE A 149 12.02 -3.77 9.21
C PHE A 149 12.60 -3.19 7.92
N VAL A 150 13.85 -3.57 7.64
CA VAL A 150 14.61 -3.15 6.46
C VAL A 150 15.15 -4.38 5.72
N LYS A 151 15.33 -4.26 4.41
CA LYS A 151 15.67 -5.39 3.53
C LYS A 151 16.94 -6.13 3.98
N GLU A 152 17.91 -5.40 4.52
CA GLU A 152 19.19 -5.92 5.02
C GLU A 152 19.01 -6.87 6.21
N ARG A 153 17.91 -6.73 6.96
CA ARG A 153 17.59 -7.56 8.12
C ARG A 153 16.70 -8.75 7.79
N ILE A 154 16.06 -8.78 6.62
CA ILE A 154 15.15 -9.86 6.23
C ILE A 154 15.89 -10.83 5.30
N LEU A 155 16.23 -12.01 5.83
CA LEU A 155 16.98 -13.03 5.09
C LEU A 155 16.07 -13.93 4.25
N LYS A 156 14.89 -14.29 4.78
CA LYS A 156 13.89 -15.12 4.09
C LYS A 156 12.50 -14.86 4.66
N VAL A 157 11.48 -14.86 3.80
CA VAL A 157 10.08 -14.97 4.22
C VAL A 157 9.44 -16.13 3.46
N ASP A 158 8.66 -16.92 4.19
CA ASP A 158 7.92 -18.06 3.67
C ASP A 158 6.48 -17.94 4.17
N LEU A 159 5.61 -17.39 3.32
CA LEU A 159 4.21 -17.13 3.69
C LEU A 159 3.38 -18.42 3.77
N ASP A 160 3.74 -19.43 2.96
CA ASP A 160 3.09 -20.75 3.01
C ASP A 160 3.42 -21.47 4.32
N ALA A 161 4.70 -21.42 4.74
CA ALA A 161 5.13 -21.96 6.02
C ALA A 161 4.86 -21.02 7.22
N ARG A 162 4.33 -19.82 6.98
CA ARG A 162 4.13 -18.75 7.97
C ARG A 162 5.39 -18.49 8.82
N SER A 163 6.53 -18.27 8.17
CA SER A 163 7.79 -17.98 8.86
C SER A 163 8.62 -16.88 8.20
N ILE A 164 9.44 -16.20 9.01
CA ILE A 164 10.40 -15.18 8.60
C ILE A 164 11.74 -15.44 9.29
N VAL A 165 12.83 -15.39 8.51
CA VAL A 165 14.21 -15.49 9.00
C VAL A 165 14.85 -14.12 8.91
N ILE A 166 15.42 -13.66 10.02
CA ILE A 166 16.01 -12.33 10.13
C ILE A 166 17.45 -12.38 10.64
N ASP A 167 18.24 -11.42 10.20
CA ASP A 167 19.58 -11.16 10.71
C ASP A 167 19.51 -10.38 12.03
N TRP A 168 19.03 -11.08 13.06
CA TRP A 168 18.89 -10.62 14.44
C TRP A 168 19.26 -11.74 15.39
N ALA A 169 20.05 -11.44 16.42
CA ALA A 169 20.47 -12.43 17.42
C ALA A 169 19.47 -12.47 18.58
N ALA A 170 19.25 -13.66 19.15
CA ALA A 170 18.29 -13.86 20.25
C ALA A 170 18.74 -13.22 21.58
N ASP A 171 20.00 -12.83 21.69
CA ASP A 171 20.60 -12.20 22.88
C ASP A 171 20.61 -10.66 22.84
N TRP A 172 20.03 -10.06 21.79
CA TRP A 172 19.87 -8.60 21.61
C TRP A 172 18.53 -8.06 22.10
#